data_AF-A0A929VXF5-F1
#
_entry.id   AF-A0A929VXF5-F1
#
_cell.length_a   1.000
_cell.length_b   1.000
_cell.length_c   1.000
_cell.angle_alpha   90.00
_cell.angle_beta   90.00
_cell.angle_gamma   90.00
#
_symmetry.space_group_name_H-M   'P 1'
#
loop_
_entity.id
_entity.type
_entity.pdbx_description
1 polymer ?
#
loop_
_entity_poly.entity_id
_entity_poly.type
_entity_poly.pdbx_seq_one_letter_code
_entity_poly.pdbx_strand_id
1 'polypeptide(L)'
;MAWIDQNLENFIRKEFPDRIINAYHAYRTWQSNRYIWVSTILTKDGDLHYEYFQDHVELHLEGKFQSEDYRSFAKELRVRTARIPELTWSRWQGHSQCRCTLQHPTGSWEELLSAFHCIMSIFDPIIKDFFEKKHQDTSTDAYNGVIEFHECELESEHVSLETCSLGQLFSNHLVIPDYQRNYCWEEKQVKDLWHSLKEIPVDGKYHLGTIILQKDKTGNYAVIDGQQRLVTLTLICRQLGYKGEMPLLKQSFRSTASRQHVANNRFQIEQYCKRSHDEKLCGKLINNLIFSVLILTDSRLDLAYTFFSNENSKGVPLTDYDLLKAHHLRFVFNEKQAEHLAGKWNSLTNQKYRLLDTTLSSHLFRLRKWMRKRDYDSSQKLRTKEEFSAALIIPEIPPFGEQFEYYEKIHGGTHFFAYAEHFVGLFDRFEHANPVEALRRHLKWESHSRYADVIETLLFGYFLKFGAQYLAEALFCIAGYIAQHRYTSRRALSYKIREFAKNSEIVMMIDQASSPTFFLAECLAGIKISGKDIDEQGIELRFYHRLQDLFLELNEEFTDSTIIEHYNNEYA
;
A
#
# COMPACT_ATOMS: atom_id res chain seq x y z
N MET A 1 51.91 33.75 -25.11
CA MET A 1 50.67 33.86 -24.32
C MET A 1 49.70 34.71 -25.12
N ALA A 2 48.65 34.09 -25.65
CA ALA A 2 47.59 34.82 -26.32
C ALA A 2 46.77 35.58 -25.27
N TRP A 3 46.79 36.92 -25.33
CA TRP A 3 46.01 37.74 -24.42
C TRP A 3 44.52 37.56 -24.70
N ILE A 4 43.77 37.13 -23.68
CA ILE A 4 42.32 36.93 -23.81
C ILE A 4 41.62 38.29 -23.76
N ASP A 5 41.12 38.72 -24.92
CA ASP A 5 40.35 39.94 -25.12
C ASP A 5 39.20 39.74 -26.14
N GLN A 6 38.44 40.80 -26.39
CA GLN A 6 37.33 40.76 -27.36
C GLN A 6 37.78 40.43 -28.79
N ASN A 7 39.02 40.77 -29.18
CA ASN A 7 39.50 40.50 -30.53
C ASN A 7 39.78 39.00 -30.70
N LEU A 8 40.38 38.37 -29.69
CA LEU A 8 40.61 36.92 -29.68
C LEU A 8 39.28 36.15 -29.64
N GLU A 9 38.32 36.60 -28.82
CA GLU A 9 36.98 36.01 -28.80
C GLU A 9 36.32 36.06 -30.19
N ASN A 10 36.38 37.21 -30.87
CA ASN A 10 35.82 37.38 -32.20
C ASN A 10 36.56 36.52 -33.25
N PHE A 11 37.87 36.38 -33.12
CA PHE A 11 38.69 35.52 -33.97
C PHE A 11 38.25 34.05 -33.84
N ILE A 12 38.22 33.50 -32.62
CA ILE A 12 37.78 32.12 -32.37
C ILE A 12 36.32 31.91 -32.81
N ARG A 13 35.44 32.89 -32.59
CA ARG A 13 34.03 32.86 -33.03
C ARG A 13 33.87 32.77 -34.54
N LYS A 14 34.76 33.42 -35.30
CA LYS A 14 34.76 33.36 -36.76
C LYS A 14 35.22 31.98 -37.27
N GLU A 15 36.20 31.37 -36.62
CA GLU A 15 36.78 30.09 -37.04
C GLU A 15 35.93 28.87 -36.63
N PHE A 16 35.09 29.00 -35.60
CA PHE A 16 34.15 27.94 -35.17
C PHE A 16 32.68 28.40 -35.20
N PRO A 17 32.08 28.61 -36.38
CA PRO A 17 30.71 29.12 -36.49
C PRO A 17 29.65 28.16 -35.94
N ASP A 18 29.95 26.85 -35.89
CA ASP A 18 29.05 25.80 -35.41
C ASP A 18 29.16 25.51 -33.89
N ARG A 19 29.94 26.32 -33.16
CA ARG A 19 30.17 26.17 -31.71
C ARG A 19 29.62 27.36 -30.95
N ILE A 20 29.19 27.12 -29.71
CA ILE A 20 28.89 28.21 -28.77
C ILE A 20 30.20 28.60 -28.10
N ILE A 21 30.51 29.90 -28.12
CA ILE A 21 31.73 30.45 -27.54
C ILE A 21 31.35 31.54 -26.54
N ASN A 22 31.92 31.45 -25.34
CA ASN A 22 31.83 32.43 -24.28
C ASN A 22 33.25 32.77 -23.84
N ALA A 23 33.55 34.05 -23.63
CA ALA A 23 34.85 34.45 -23.11
C ALA A 23 34.68 35.36 -21.90
N TYR A 24 35.58 35.21 -20.93
CA TYR A 24 35.63 36.05 -19.75
C TYR A 24 36.92 36.87 -19.75
N HIS A 25 36.81 38.16 -20.09
CA HIS A 25 37.96 39.07 -20.29
C HIS A 25 37.76 40.47 -19.70
N ALA A 26 37.10 40.59 -18.54
CA ALA A 26 36.76 41.86 -17.90
C ALA A 26 37.89 42.91 -17.93
N TYR A 27 37.64 44.01 -18.66
CA TYR A 27 38.59 45.07 -18.96
C TYR A 27 39.17 45.73 -17.69
N ARG A 28 40.50 45.86 -17.60
CA ARG A 28 41.25 46.47 -16.47
C ARG A 28 41.02 45.85 -15.10
N THR A 29 40.66 44.58 -15.03
CA THR A 29 40.60 43.85 -13.76
C THR A 29 41.86 42.99 -13.58
N TRP A 30 42.40 43.00 -12.36
CA TRP A 30 43.50 42.14 -11.87
C TRP A 30 43.14 40.65 -11.76
N GLN A 31 41.95 40.26 -12.25
CA GLN A 31 41.42 38.92 -12.07
C GLN A 31 42.30 37.89 -12.80
N SER A 32 42.71 36.87 -12.04
CA SER A 32 43.54 35.75 -12.48
C SER A 32 42.82 34.71 -13.34
N ASN A 33 41.49 34.82 -13.49
CA ASN A 33 40.63 33.78 -14.03
C ASN A 33 40.05 34.12 -15.40
N ARG A 34 40.90 34.44 -16.39
CA ARG A 34 40.45 34.68 -17.77
C ARG A 34 40.46 33.40 -18.56
N TYR A 35 39.40 33.17 -19.32
CA TYR A 35 39.25 31.96 -20.11
C TYR A 35 38.43 32.20 -21.38
N ILE A 36 38.61 31.30 -22.35
CA ILE A 36 37.72 31.16 -23.52
C ILE A 36 37.10 29.78 -23.46
N TRP A 37 35.79 29.75 -23.36
CA TRP A 37 34.96 28.56 -23.32
C TRP A 37 34.38 28.29 -24.71
N VAL A 38 34.50 27.05 -25.18
CA VAL A 38 33.99 26.59 -26.47
C VAL A 38 33.21 25.30 -26.27
N SER A 39 31.97 25.23 -26.77
CA SER A 39 31.16 24.01 -26.65
C SER A 39 31.79 22.83 -27.39
N THR A 40 31.49 21.61 -26.95
CA THR A 40 31.69 20.41 -27.78
C THR A 40 30.67 20.34 -28.93
N ILE A 41 30.63 19.22 -29.67
CA ILE A 41 29.51 18.90 -30.57
C ILE A 41 28.13 18.90 -29.89
N LEU A 42 28.07 18.76 -28.56
CA LEU A 42 26.84 18.85 -27.78
C LEU A 42 26.54 20.31 -27.42
N THR A 43 26.24 21.14 -28.42
CA THR A 43 26.15 22.61 -28.26
C THR A 43 25.17 23.09 -27.19
N LYS A 44 24.18 22.28 -26.79
CA LYS A 44 23.19 22.60 -25.73
C LYS A 44 23.60 22.17 -24.33
N ASP A 45 24.66 21.37 -24.17
CA ASP A 45 25.09 20.82 -22.89
C ASP A 45 26.38 21.51 -22.43
N GLY A 46 26.22 22.56 -21.61
CA GLY A 46 27.34 23.36 -21.11
C GLY A 46 28.30 22.60 -20.17
N ASP A 47 27.81 21.54 -19.54
CA ASP A 47 28.57 20.71 -18.60
C ASP A 47 29.74 19.91 -19.26
N LEU A 48 29.81 19.87 -20.59
CA LEU A 48 30.92 19.25 -21.34
C LEU A 48 31.44 20.21 -22.40
N HIS A 49 32.63 20.75 -22.18
CA HIS A 49 33.16 21.86 -22.98
C HIS A 49 34.68 21.87 -23.05
N TYR A 50 35.20 22.62 -24.02
CA TYR A 50 36.60 22.97 -24.14
C TYR A 50 36.86 24.35 -23.53
N GLU A 51 38.00 24.53 -22.89
CA GLU A 51 38.38 25.80 -22.27
C GLU A 51 39.85 26.12 -22.54
N TYR A 52 40.16 27.35 -22.95
CA TYR A 52 41.52 27.89 -22.92
C TYR A 52 41.73 28.64 -21.61
N PHE A 53 42.64 28.14 -20.78
CA PHE A 53 42.98 28.69 -19.47
C PHE A 53 44.46 28.48 -19.16
N GLN A 54 45.13 29.50 -18.63
CA GLN A 54 46.55 29.43 -18.21
C GLN A 54 47.48 28.78 -19.26
N ASP A 55 47.43 29.26 -20.50
CA ASP A 55 48.22 28.77 -21.65
C ASP A 55 47.92 27.33 -22.12
N HIS A 56 46.86 26.69 -21.61
CA HIS A 56 46.47 25.35 -22.04
C HIS A 56 45.04 25.33 -22.58
N VAL A 57 44.80 24.43 -23.54
CA VAL A 57 43.44 24.05 -23.96
C VAL A 57 43.07 22.75 -23.25
N GLU A 58 41.90 22.74 -22.61
CA GLU A 58 41.44 21.66 -21.75
C GLU A 58 40.03 21.21 -22.12
N LEU A 59 39.70 19.93 -21.92
CA LEU A 59 38.34 19.41 -21.89
C LEU A 59 37.87 19.29 -20.44
N HIS A 60 36.69 19.82 -20.13
CA HIS A 60 36.10 19.79 -18.78
C HIS A 60 34.82 18.95 -18.77
N LEU A 61 34.72 18.06 -17.77
CA LEU A 61 33.51 17.29 -17.44
C LEU A 61 32.95 17.84 -16.13
N GLU A 62 31.78 18.46 -16.20
CA GLU A 62 31.10 19.10 -15.08
C GLU A 62 29.68 18.55 -14.91
N GLY A 63 28.98 18.99 -13.86
CA GLY A 63 27.56 18.70 -13.62
C GLY A 63 27.18 17.23 -13.83
N LYS A 64 26.30 16.95 -14.79
CA LYS A 64 25.82 15.58 -15.04
C LYS A 64 26.94 14.62 -15.47
N PHE A 65 28.01 15.10 -16.10
CA PHE A 65 29.12 14.25 -16.57
C PHE A 65 30.07 13.80 -15.46
N GLN A 66 29.91 14.33 -14.24
CA GLN A 66 30.59 13.86 -13.03
C GLN A 66 29.77 12.83 -12.23
N SER A 67 28.52 12.59 -12.62
CA SER A 67 27.61 11.65 -11.95
C SER A 67 27.99 10.18 -12.18
N GLU A 68 27.46 9.30 -11.33
CA GLU A 68 27.54 7.85 -11.49
C GLU A 68 27.07 7.38 -12.87
N ASP A 69 26.01 8.01 -13.38
CA ASP A 69 25.34 7.63 -14.63
C ASP A 69 26.19 7.88 -15.88
N TYR A 70 27.10 8.85 -15.82
CA TYR A 70 28.03 9.18 -16.90
C TYR A 70 29.44 8.62 -16.67
N ARG A 71 29.63 7.76 -15.66
CA ARG A 71 30.92 7.13 -15.39
C ARG A 71 31.43 6.30 -16.56
N SER A 72 30.54 5.62 -17.28
CA SER A 72 30.88 4.84 -18.48
C SER A 72 31.40 5.73 -19.60
N PHE A 73 30.73 6.87 -19.85
CA PHE A 73 31.17 7.89 -20.80
C PHE A 73 32.55 8.45 -20.44
N ALA A 74 32.73 8.90 -19.19
CA ALA A 74 34.01 9.44 -18.73
C ALA A 74 35.13 8.40 -18.81
N LYS A 75 34.83 7.13 -18.51
CA LYS A 75 35.76 6.01 -18.68
C LYS A 75 36.12 5.81 -20.15
N GLU A 76 35.16 5.87 -21.06
CA GLU A 76 35.38 5.70 -22.51
C GLU A 76 36.32 6.77 -23.06
N LEU A 77 36.07 8.04 -22.73
CA LEU A 77 36.95 9.16 -23.10
C LEU A 77 38.38 8.89 -22.64
N ARG A 78 38.57 8.47 -21.39
CA ARG A 78 39.88 8.18 -20.81
C ARG A 78 40.56 6.99 -21.49
N VAL A 79 39.86 5.88 -21.69
CA VAL A 79 40.42 4.67 -22.29
C VAL A 79 40.86 4.93 -23.72
N ARG A 80 40.04 5.63 -24.51
CA ARG A 80 40.35 5.93 -25.90
C ARG A 80 41.44 6.99 -26.09
N THR A 81 41.68 7.82 -25.08
CA THR A 81 42.74 8.83 -25.10
C THR A 81 43.98 8.45 -24.28
N ALA A 82 43.98 7.32 -23.58
CA ALA A 82 45.05 6.92 -22.65
C ALA A 82 46.44 6.76 -23.30
N ARG A 83 46.49 6.54 -24.62
CA ARG A 83 47.74 6.35 -25.38
C ARG A 83 48.23 7.61 -26.09
N ILE A 84 47.55 8.74 -25.91
CA ILE A 84 47.91 10.02 -26.53
C ILE A 84 48.84 10.77 -25.56
N PRO A 85 50.15 10.85 -25.81
CA PRO A 85 51.11 11.40 -24.87
C PRO A 85 50.93 12.90 -24.61
N GLU A 86 50.28 13.62 -25.53
CA GLU A 86 49.99 15.05 -25.42
C GLU A 86 48.83 15.35 -24.45
N LEU A 87 48.09 14.35 -23.98
CA LEU A 87 46.92 14.53 -23.12
C LEU A 87 47.20 14.12 -21.67
N THR A 88 46.87 15.01 -20.73
CA THR A 88 46.99 14.75 -19.29
C THR A 88 45.64 14.87 -18.59
N TRP A 89 45.14 13.76 -18.02
CA TRP A 89 43.93 13.75 -17.20
C TRP A 89 44.22 14.11 -15.74
N SER A 90 43.50 15.10 -15.19
CA SER A 90 43.71 15.61 -13.82
C SER A 90 42.40 15.81 -13.05
N ARG A 91 42.51 16.11 -11.75
CA ARG A 91 41.34 16.37 -10.89
C ARG A 91 40.67 17.70 -11.26
N TRP A 92 39.34 17.75 -11.14
CA TRP A 92 38.53 18.95 -11.33
C TRP A 92 37.35 18.95 -10.38
N GLN A 93 37.07 20.08 -9.72
CA GLN A 93 35.98 20.24 -8.74
C GLN A 93 35.87 19.12 -7.68
N GLY A 94 37.00 18.57 -7.22
CA GLY A 94 37.02 17.47 -6.25
C GLY A 94 36.82 16.06 -6.83
N HIS A 95 36.51 15.94 -8.12
CA HIS A 95 36.38 14.67 -8.84
C HIS A 95 37.69 14.30 -9.56
N SER A 96 38.05 13.02 -9.56
CA SER A 96 39.26 12.54 -10.23
C SER A 96 39.07 12.42 -11.75
N GLN A 97 40.08 12.87 -12.50
CA GLN A 97 40.16 12.71 -13.96
C GLN A 97 38.90 13.20 -14.69
N CYS A 98 38.42 14.39 -14.31
CA CYS A 98 37.28 15.09 -14.94
C CYS A 98 37.73 16.32 -15.75
N ARG A 99 39.05 16.50 -15.90
CA ARG A 99 39.66 17.52 -16.77
C ARG A 99 40.80 16.89 -17.54
N CYS A 100 40.90 17.20 -18.82
CA CYS A 100 41.98 16.72 -19.70
C CYS A 100 42.69 17.90 -20.35
N THR A 101 43.97 18.09 -20.05
CA THR A 101 44.79 19.19 -20.55
C THR A 101 45.61 18.73 -21.75
N LEU A 102 45.58 19.49 -22.85
CA LEU A 102 46.40 19.26 -24.03
C LEU A 102 47.74 20.01 -23.94
N GLN A 103 48.84 19.29 -24.13
CA GLN A 103 50.18 19.83 -24.28
C GLN A 103 50.42 20.21 -25.74
N HIS A 104 50.05 21.45 -26.10
CA HIS A 104 50.23 22.01 -27.44
C HIS A 104 50.64 23.49 -27.31
N PRO A 105 51.49 24.03 -28.21
CA PRO A 105 51.81 25.45 -28.22
C PRO A 105 50.54 26.32 -28.35
N THR A 106 50.51 27.42 -27.60
CA THR A 106 49.40 28.42 -27.57
C THR A 106 49.95 29.86 -27.56
N GLY A 107 51.18 30.04 -28.07
CA GLY A 107 51.94 31.28 -28.04
C GLY A 107 51.37 32.36 -28.96
N SER A 108 50.83 31.98 -30.12
CA SER A 108 50.10 32.84 -31.08
C SER A 108 48.62 32.45 -31.22
N TRP A 109 47.84 33.28 -31.93
CA TRP A 109 46.43 32.99 -32.21
C TRP A 109 46.26 31.76 -33.11
N GLU A 110 47.17 31.57 -34.07
CA GLU A 110 47.21 30.39 -34.95
C GLU A 110 47.56 29.12 -34.17
N GLU A 111 48.52 29.21 -33.25
CA GLU A 111 48.88 28.09 -32.36
C GLU A 111 47.73 27.71 -31.44
N LEU A 112 47.02 28.68 -30.87
CA LEU A 112 45.82 28.44 -30.06
C LEU A 112 44.69 27.80 -30.88
N LEU A 113 44.46 28.29 -32.09
CA LEU A 113 43.46 27.71 -33.00
C LEU A 113 43.81 26.26 -33.35
N SER A 114 45.09 25.98 -33.62
CA SER A 114 45.60 24.62 -33.83
C SER A 114 45.39 23.73 -32.61
N ALA A 115 45.58 24.25 -31.39
CA ALA A 115 45.33 23.51 -30.15
C ALA A 115 43.85 23.14 -29.99
N PHE A 116 42.93 24.07 -30.26
CA PHE A 116 41.48 23.78 -30.26
C PHE A 116 41.12 22.73 -31.32
N HIS A 117 41.61 22.85 -32.55
CA HIS A 117 41.38 21.83 -33.58
C HIS A 117 41.93 20.46 -33.17
N CYS A 118 43.12 20.43 -32.55
CA CYS A 118 43.73 19.20 -32.09
C CYS A 118 42.86 18.50 -31.03
N ILE A 119 42.49 19.20 -29.94
CA ILE A 119 41.67 18.61 -28.88
C ILE A 119 40.28 18.19 -29.39
N MET A 120 39.66 18.99 -30.28
CA MET A 120 38.38 18.68 -30.90
C MET A 120 38.46 17.45 -31.79
N SER A 121 39.51 17.33 -32.63
CA SER A 121 39.70 16.18 -33.52
C SER A 121 39.85 14.86 -32.77
N ILE A 122 40.32 14.90 -31.52
CA ILE A 122 40.45 13.73 -30.65
C ILE A 122 39.11 13.40 -30.00
N PHE A 123 38.46 14.39 -29.37
CA PHE A 123 37.32 14.13 -28.50
C PHE A 123 35.97 14.15 -29.22
N ASP A 124 35.74 15.03 -30.20
CA ASP A 124 34.44 15.12 -30.89
C ASP A 124 34.02 13.79 -31.54
N PRO A 125 34.90 13.02 -32.21
CA PRO A 125 34.52 11.71 -32.75
C PRO A 125 34.13 10.71 -31.66
N ILE A 126 34.79 10.74 -30.49
CA ILE A 126 34.49 9.84 -29.37
C ILE A 126 33.14 10.22 -28.76
N ILE A 127 32.88 11.52 -28.57
CA ILE A 127 31.60 12.02 -28.07
C ILE A 127 30.49 11.62 -29.04
N LYS A 128 30.69 11.82 -30.34
CA LYS A 128 29.72 11.48 -31.38
C LYS A 128 29.38 9.99 -31.36
N ASP A 129 30.40 9.14 -31.44
CA ASP A 129 30.26 7.68 -31.43
C ASP A 129 29.54 7.18 -30.16
N PHE A 130 29.86 7.74 -29.00
CA PHE A 130 29.20 7.36 -27.75
C PHE A 130 27.70 7.68 -27.76
N PHE A 131 27.32 8.90 -28.15
CA PHE A 131 25.92 9.31 -28.15
C PHE A 131 25.11 8.70 -29.31
N GLU A 132 25.73 8.44 -30.47
CA GLU A 132 25.10 7.70 -31.57
C GLU A 132 24.82 6.24 -31.18
N LYS A 133 25.75 5.57 -30.50
CA LYS A 133 25.53 4.23 -29.93
C LYS A 133 24.49 4.23 -28.81
N LYS A 134 24.47 5.28 -27.98
CA LYS A 134 23.47 5.44 -26.90
C LYS A 134 22.04 5.50 -27.46
N HIS A 135 21.83 6.17 -28.58
CA HIS A 135 20.51 6.28 -29.22
C HIS A 135 20.01 4.97 -29.87
N GLN A 136 20.89 4.05 -30.25
CA GLN A 136 20.47 2.77 -30.85
C GLN A 136 19.95 1.74 -29.84
N ASP A 137 20.21 1.92 -28.54
CA ASP A 137 20.07 0.86 -27.53
C ASP A 137 19.02 1.16 -26.43
N THR A 138 18.09 2.08 -26.71
CA THR A 138 17.07 2.62 -25.78
C THR A 138 15.65 2.30 -26.23
N SER A 139 15.43 1.08 -26.74
CA SER A 139 14.13 0.71 -27.31
C SER A 139 13.01 0.80 -26.26
N THR A 140 12.07 1.70 -26.54
CA THR A 140 10.76 1.83 -25.90
C THR A 140 9.66 1.20 -26.75
N ASP A 141 10.07 0.49 -27.81
CA ASP A 141 9.17 -0.06 -28.80
C ASP A 141 8.40 -1.26 -28.24
N ALA A 142 7.33 -1.62 -28.93
CA ALA A 142 6.49 -2.73 -28.51
C ALA A 142 7.28 -4.04 -28.44
N TYR A 143 6.95 -4.88 -27.47
CA TYR A 143 7.50 -6.23 -27.35
C TYR A 143 7.28 -7.03 -28.64
N ASN A 144 8.33 -7.70 -29.11
CA ASN A 144 8.36 -8.42 -30.38
C ASN A 144 8.66 -9.92 -30.22
N GLY A 145 8.67 -10.43 -28.99
CA GLY A 145 8.88 -11.84 -28.70
C GLY A 145 7.59 -12.68 -28.78
N VAL A 146 7.63 -13.88 -28.20
CA VAL A 146 6.48 -14.79 -28.15
C VAL A 146 5.39 -14.20 -27.26
N ILE A 147 4.16 -14.10 -27.77
CA ILE A 147 3.02 -13.48 -27.08
C ILE A 147 2.12 -14.53 -26.42
N GLU A 148 1.87 -15.64 -27.10
CA GLU A 148 0.96 -16.68 -26.63
C GLU A 148 1.55 -17.45 -25.44
N PHE A 149 0.68 -17.88 -24.53
CA PHE A 149 1.04 -18.84 -23.49
C PHE A 149 1.06 -20.24 -24.10
N HIS A 150 1.98 -21.11 -23.67
CA HIS A 150 2.02 -22.50 -24.11
C HIS A 150 0.92 -23.31 -23.40
N GLU A 151 -0.30 -23.22 -23.92
CA GLU A 151 -1.49 -23.82 -23.32
C GLU A 151 -1.68 -25.32 -23.62
N CYS A 152 -0.73 -25.95 -24.32
CA CYS A 152 -0.87 -27.32 -24.85
C CYS A 152 -1.15 -28.41 -23.79
N GLU A 153 -0.87 -28.15 -22.51
CA GLU A 153 -1.11 -29.10 -21.41
C GLU A 153 -2.44 -28.86 -20.67
N LEU A 154 -3.16 -27.76 -20.96
CA LEU A 154 -4.40 -27.41 -20.24
C LEU A 154 -5.58 -28.35 -20.52
N GLU A 155 -5.55 -29.09 -21.65
CA GLU A 155 -6.58 -30.08 -21.96
C GLU A 155 -6.46 -31.36 -21.11
N SER A 156 -5.27 -31.64 -20.57
CA SER A 156 -4.98 -32.79 -19.70
C SER A 156 -4.72 -32.42 -18.23
N GLU A 157 -4.16 -31.24 -17.95
CA GLU A 157 -3.90 -30.72 -16.61
C GLU A 157 -4.74 -29.46 -16.34
N HIS A 158 -5.40 -29.41 -15.18
CA HIS A 158 -6.30 -28.29 -14.82
C HIS A 158 -5.58 -26.96 -14.51
N VAL A 159 -4.24 -26.96 -14.58
CA VAL A 159 -3.34 -25.86 -14.21
C VAL A 159 -2.13 -25.91 -15.13
N SER A 160 -1.66 -24.77 -15.63
CA SER A 160 -0.38 -24.65 -16.35
C SER A 160 0.55 -23.69 -15.61
N LEU A 161 1.85 -24.00 -15.58
CA LEU A 161 2.89 -23.14 -15.02
C LEU A 161 3.84 -22.69 -16.12
N GLU A 162 3.83 -21.40 -16.40
CA GLU A 162 4.64 -20.77 -17.43
C GLU A 162 5.72 -19.87 -16.83
N THR A 163 6.77 -19.58 -17.61
CA THR A 163 7.77 -18.56 -17.26
C THR A 163 7.78 -17.48 -18.32
N CYS A 164 7.28 -16.29 -17.98
CA CYS A 164 7.00 -15.24 -18.95
C CYS A 164 7.76 -13.95 -18.63
N SER A 165 8.13 -13.18 -19.66
CA SER A 165 8.59 -11.81 -19.47
C SER A 165 7.41 -10.86 -19.22
N LEU A 166 7.69 -9.66 -18.70
CA LEU A 166 6.66 -8.61 -18.58
C LEU A 166 6.06 -8.27 -19.96
N GLY A 167 6.87 -8.23 -21.01
CA GLY A 167 6.43 -7.98 -22.37
C GLY A 167 5.42 -9.01 -22.88
N GLN A 168 5.71 -10.31 -22.69
CA GLN A 168 4.77 -11.38 -23.03
C GLN A 168 3.48 -11.26 -22.21
N LEU A 169 3.59 -11.01 -20.90
CA LEU A 169 2.42 -10.88 -20.02
C LEU A 169 1.52 -9.69 -20.41
N PHE A 170 2.10 -8.54 -20.75
CA PHE A 170 1.38 -7.33 -21.19
C PHE A 170 0.80 -7.44 -22.59
N SER A 171 1.28 -8.39 -23.40
CA SER A 171 0.73 -8.64 -24.73
C SER A 171 -0.58 -9.42 -24.70
N ASN A 172 -1.03 -9.85 -23.51
CA ASN A 172 -2.27 -10.60 -23.30
C ASN A 172 -3.36 -9.74 -22.63
N HIS A 173 -4.63 -10.15 -22.80
CA HIS A 173 -5.79 -9.44 -22.25
C HIS A 173 -5.96 -9.69 -20.75
N LEU A 174 -5.25 -8.90 -19.94
CA LEU A 174 -5.35 -8.97 -18.48
C LEU A 174 -6.52 -8.14 -17.94
N VAL A 175 -7.30 -8.74 -17.05
CA VAL A 175 -8.45 -8.08 -16.37
C VAL A 175 -8.29 -8.24 -14.85
N ILE A 176 -8.64 -7.20 -14.08
CA ILE A 176 -8.69 -7.29 -12.62
C ILE A 176 -10.14 -7.57 -12.19
N PRO A 177 -10.43 -8.76 -11.62
CA PRO A 177 -11.79 -9.12 -11.21
C PRO A 177 -12.29 -8.29 -10.02
N ASP A 178 -13.61 -8.11 -9.92
CA ASP A 178 -14.23 -7.31 -8.86
C ASP A 178 -14.06 -7.89 -7.45
N TYR A 179 -13.83 -9.20 -7.32
CA TYR A 179 -13.55 -9.84 -6.03
C TYR A 179 -12.16 -9.50 -5.48
N GLN A 180 -11.23 -9.07 -6.33
CA GLN A 180 -9.91 -8.64 -5.88
C GLN A 180 -9.99 -7.46 -4.90
N ARG A 181 -8.96 -7.34 -4.08
CA ARG A 181 -8.85 -6.17 -3.20
C ARG A 181 -8.56 -4.92 -4.01
N ASN A 182 -8.98 -3.79 -3.46
CA ASN A 182 -8.67 -2.48 -4.01
C ASN A 182 -7.15 -2.26 -4.11
N TYR A 183 -6.69 -1.45 -5.07
CA TYR A 183 -5.29 -1.03 -5.10
C TYR A 183 -4.96 -0.23 -3.84
N CYS A 184 -3.94 -0.67 -3.11
CA CYS A 184 -3.60 -0.18 -1.77
C CYS A 184 -2.08 -0.07 -1.52
N TRP A 185 -1.25 -0.28 -2.55
CA TRP A 185 0.18 0.00 -2.41
C TRP A 185 0.42 1.48 -2.13
N GLU A 186 1.33 1.75 -1.22
CA GLU A 186 1.76 3.09 -0.82
C GLU A 186 3.22 3.31 -1.22
N GLU A 187 3.76 4.49 -0.89
CA GLU A 187 5.10 4.91 -1.29
C GLU A 187 6.18 3.87 -0.95
N LYS A 188 6.10 3.25 0.24
CA LYS A 188 7.08 2.24 0.67
C LYS A 188 7.14 1.06 -0.31
N GLN A 189 5.99 0.46 -0.65
CA GLN A 189 5.97 -0.70 -1.54
C GLN A 189 6.43 -0.34 -2.96
N VAL A 190 6.06 0.85 -3.45
CA VAL A 190 6.51 1.33 -4.77
C VAL A 190 8.01 1.59 -4.78
N LYS A 191 8.55 2.18 -3.71
CA LYS A 191 9.99 2.42 -3.55
C LYS A 191 10.77 1.10 -3.52
N ASP A 192 10.30 0.13 -2.74
CA ASP A 192 10.93 -1.19 -2.65
C ASP A 192 10.94 -1.88 -4.01
N LEU A 193 9.81 -1.88 -4.73
CA LEU A 193 9.74 -2.38 -6.11
C LEU A 193 10.74 -1.63 -7.00
N TRP A 194 10.73 -0.30 -6.99
CA TRP A 194 11.63 0.51 -7.81
C TRP A 194 13.10 0.18 -7.60
N HIS A 195 13.52 -0.04 -6.34
CA HIS A 195 14.88 -0.47 -6.06
C HIS A 195 15.19 -1.85 -6.66
N SER A 196 14.28 -2.82 -6.52
CA SER A 196 14.44 -4.14 -7.15
C SER A 196 14.56 -4.05 -8.69
N LEU A 197 13.80 -3.16 -9.33
CA LEU A 197 13.83 -3.01 -10.79
C LEU A 197 15.17 -2.44 -11.32
N LYS A 198 15.90 -1.69 -10.50
CA LYS A 198 17.24 -1.19 -10.89
C LYS A 198 18.31 -2.27 -10.93
N GLU A 199 18.10 -3.36 -10.18
CA GLU A 199 19.01 -4.51 -10.13
C GLU A 199 18.86 -5.45 -11.34
N ILE A 200 17.96 -5.17 -12.28
CA ILE A 200 17.79 -5.99 -13.48
C ILE A 200 19.05 -5.85 -14.35
N PRO A 201 19.74 -6.96 -14.66
CA PRO A 201 20.92 -6.95 -15.51
C PRO A 201 20.55 -6.70 -16.98
N VAL A 202 21.49 -6.15 -17.76
CA VAL A 202 21.32 -5.92 -19.20
C VAL A 202 21.28 -7.25 -19.96
N ASP A 203 22.18 -8.18 -19.62
CA ASP A 203 22.38 -9.45 -20.34
C ASP A 203 21.86 -10.66 -19.56
N GLY A 204 20.79 -10.50 -18.77
CA GLY A 204 20.27 -11.58 -17.92
C GLY A 204 18.82 -11.39 -17.54
N LYS A 205 18.23 -12.44 -16.95
CA LYS A 205 16.85 -12.46 -16.48
C LYS A 205 16.77 -12.14 -14.99
N TYR A 206 15.80 -11.33 -14.58
CA TYR A 206 15.49 -11.03 -13.18
C TYR A 206 14.11 -11.54 -12.82
N HIS A 207 14.02 -12.39 -11.80
CA HIS A 207 12.76 -13.03 -11.43
C HIS A 207 11.98 -12.23 -10.37
N LEU A 208 10.79 -11.73 -10.72
CA LEU A 208 9.93 -10.91 -9.85
C LEU A 208 8.69 -11.66 -9.35
N GLY A 209 8.92 -12.88 -8.85
CA GLY A 209 7.91 -13.71 -8.17
C GLY A 209 6.85 -14.30 -9.11
N THR A 210 5.75 -14.74 -8.51
CA THR A 210 4.66 -15.48 -9.18
C THR A 210 3.53 -14.53 -9.60
N ILE A 211 2.79 -14.84 -10.66
CA ILE A 211 1.51 -14.22 -11.05
C ILE A 211 0.51 -15.36 -11.23
N ILE A 212 -0.72 -15.18 -10.76
CA ILE A 212 -1.76 -16.19 -10.91
C ILE A 212 -2.87 -15.62 -11.77
N LEU A 213 -3.19 -16.33 -12.85
CA LEU A 213 -4.17 -15.96 -13.84
C LEU A 213 -5.25 -17.03 -13.90
N GLN A 214 -6.49 -16.63 -14.11
CA GLN A 214 -7.58 -17.51 -14.48
C GLN A 214 -8.02 -17.16 -15.90
N LYS A 215 -7.99 -18.14 -16.79
CA LYS A 215 -8.45 -17.99 -18.15
C LYS A 215 -9.97 -18.16 -18.20
N ASP A 216 -10.67 -17.16 -18.71
CA ASP A 216 -12.11 -17.24 -18.96
C ASP A 216 -12.42 -17.86 -20.35
N LYS A 217 -13.70 -18.20 -20.57
CA LYS A 217 -14.18 -18.76 -21.85
C LYS A 217 -14.04 -17.81 -23.05
N THR A 218 -13.87 -16.52 -22.80
CA THR A 218 -13.71 -15.48 -23.83
C THR A 218 -12.26 -15.20 -24.18
N GLY A 219 -11.31 -15.88 -23.51
CA GLY A 219 -9.87 -15.74 -23.75
C GLY A 219 -9.20 -14.62 -22.95
N ASN A 220 -9.88 -13.99 -21.99
CA ASN A 220 -9.23 -13.05 -21.08
C ASN A 220 -8.57 -13.79 -19.91
N TYR A 221 -7.58 -13.13 -19.32
CA TYR A 221 -6.89 -13.61 -18.13
C TYR A 221 -7.22 -12.72 -16.94
N ALA A 222 -8.07 -13.22 -16.06
CA ALA A 222 -8.38 -12.63 -14.78
C ALA A 222 -7.17 -12.74 -13.83
N VAL A 223 -6.66 -11.61 -13.35
CA VAL A 223 -5.54 -11.56 -12.40
C VAL A 223 -6.01 -11.94 -10.99
N ILE A 224 -5.63 -13.14 -10.53
CA ILE A 224 -5.95 -13.70 -9.21
C ILE A 224 -4.93 -13.25 -8.16
N ASP A 225 -3.65 -13.24 -8.51
CA ASP A 225 -2.58 -12.69 -7.66
C ASP A 225 -1.57 -11.91 -8.50
N GLY A 226 -0.96 -10.89 -7.89
CA GLY A 226 0.00 -10.02 -8.55
C GLY A 226 -0.57 -8.68 -9.03
N GLN A 227 -1.87 -8.42 -8.83
CA GLN A 227 -2.56 -7.19 -9.22
C GLN A 227 -1.78 -5.91 -8.85
N GLN A 228 -1.34 -5.78 -7.60
CA GLN A 228 -0.68 -4.56 -7.12
C GLN A 228 0.67 -4.31 -7.83
N ARG A 229 1.42 -5.40 -8.11
CA ARG A 229 2.67 -5.35 -8.89
C ARG A 229 2.39 -4.94 -10.33
N LEU A 230 1.45 -5.61 -11.00
CA LEU A 230 1.17 -5.38 -12.42
C LEU A 230 0.61 -3.97 -12.68
N VAL A 231 -0.27 -3.45 -11.80
CA VAL A 231 -0.74 -2.07 -11.87
C VAL A 231 0.43 -1.09 -11.72
N THR A 232 1.30 -1.30 -10.74
CA THR A 232 2.45 -0.41 -10.50
C THR A 232 3.46 -0.47 -11.66
N LEU A 233 3.75 -1.66 -12.20
CA LEU A 233 4.60 -1.85 -13.37
C LEU A 233 4.01 -1.18 -14.61
N THR A 234 2.69 -1.22 -14.77
CA THR A 234 1.98 -0.51 -15.85
C THR A 234 2.22 1.00 -15.75
N LEU A 235 2.12 1.58 -14.55
CA LEU A 235 2.40 3.00 -14.31
C LEU A 235 3.87 3.36 -14.61
N ILE A 236 4.81 2.49 -14.22
CA ILE A 236 6.25 2.67 -14.48
C ILE A 236 6.54 2.62 -15.99
N CYS A 237 6.07 1.59 -16.70
CA CYS A 237 6.29 1.46 -18.14
C CYS A 237 5.68 2.64 -18.91
N ARG A 238 4.50 3.10 -18.49
CA ARG A 238 3.87 4.30 -19.06
C ARG A 238 4.74 5.55 -18.89
N GLN A 239 5.32 5.73 -17.70
CA GLN A 239 6.19 6.88 -17.40
C GLN A 239 7.53 6.81 -18.15
N LEU A 240 8.05 5.61 -18.39
CA LEU A 240 9.25 5.35 -19.19
C LEU A 240 9.02 5.43 -20.71
N GLY A 241 7.77 5.68 -21.15
CA GLY A 241 7.45 5.89 -22.56
C GLY A 241 7.30 4.61 -23.39
N TYR A 242 7.04 3.46 -22.76
CA TYR A 242 6.78 2.22 -23.48
C TYR A 242 5.60 2.37 -24.45
N LYS A 243 5.79 1.92 -25.69
CA LYS A 243 4.84 2.09 -26.81
C LYS A 243 3.97 0.86 -27.07
N GLY A 244 4.28 -0.28 -26.45
CA GLY A 244 3.49 -1.50 -26.61
C GLY A 244 2.22 -1.51 -25.77
N GLU A 245 1.51 -2.64 -25.82
CA GLU A 245 0.27 -2.82 -25.06
C GLU A 245 0.51 -2.77 -23.54
N MET A 246 -0.44 -2.16 -22.85
CA MET A 246 -0.46 -1.99 -21.39
C MET A 246 -1.88 -2.24 -20.89
N PRO A 247 -2.30 -3.52 -20.76
CA PRO A 247 -3.71 -3.91 -20.65
C PRO A 247 -4.39 -3.28 -19.42
N LEU A 248 -3.66 -3.17 -18.31
CA LEU A 248 -4.19 -2.62 -17.06
C LEU A 248 -4.25 -1.09 -17.03
N LEU A 249 -3.78 -0.39 -18.07
CA LEU A 249 -3.84 1.07 -18.12
C LEU A 249 -5.27 1.58 -18.27
N LYS A 250 -6.14 0.79 -18.93
CA LYS A 250 -7.57 1.07 -19.09
C LYS A 250 -8.41 0.65 -17.88
N GLN A 251 -7.80 0.03 -16.86
CA GLN A 251 -8.52 -0.44 -15.67
C GLN A 251 -9.20 0.73 -14.95
N SER A 252 -10.49 0.60 -14.68
CA SER A 252 -11.21 1.55 -13.82
C SER A 252 -11.04 1.20 -12.34
N PHE A 253 -10.66 2.16 -11.51
CA PHE A 253 -10.64 2.04 -10.05
C PHE A 253 -11.87 2.73 -9.45
N ARG A 254 -12.85 1.94 -9.02
CA ARG A 254 -14.10 2.47 -8.43
C ARG A 254 -13.87 3.14 -7.07
N SER A 255 -12.93 2.63 -6.27
CA SER A 255 -12.62 3.17 -4.94
C SER A 255 -11.90 4.53 -5.00
N THR A 256 -12.37 5.50 -4.22
CA THR A 256 -11.68 6.80 -4.03
C THR A 256 -10.30 6.61 -3.41
N ALA A 257 -10.15 5.69 -2.44
CA ALA A 257 -8.85 5.40 -1.84
C ALA A 257 -7.87 4.84 -2.89
N SER A 258 -8.31 3.87 -3.71
CA SER A 258 -7.46 3.35 -4.80
C SER A 258 -7.05 4.42 -5.79
N ARG A 259 -7.97 5.31 -6.18
CA ARG A 259 -7.63 6.44 -7.08
C ARG A 259 -6.58 7.35 -6.45
N GLN A 260 -6.66 7.61 -5.15
CA GLN A 260 -5.66 8.38 -4.42
C GLN A 260 -4.31 7.66 -4.37
N HIS A 261 -4.28 6.37 -4.06
CA HIS A 261 -3.04 5.57 -4.07
C HIS A 261 -2.41 5.56 -5.46
N VAL A 262 -3.17 5.33 -6.52
CA VAL A 262 -2.69 5.39 -7.91
C VAL A 262 -2.13 6.78 -8.24
N ALA A 263 -2.83 7.85 -7.87
CA ALA A 263 -2.37 9.22 -8.11
C ALA A 263 -1.05 9.54 -7.36
N ASN A 264 -0.97 9.18 -6.08
CA ASN A 264 0.22 9.36 -5.26
C ASN A 264 1.40 8.56 -5.83
N ASN A 265 1.17 7.29 -6.18
CA ASN A 265 2.21 6.42 -6.70
C ASN A 265 2.68 6.88 -8.09
N ARG A 266 1.77 7.35 -8.94
CA ARG A 266 2.13 7.97 -10.23
C ARG A 266 3.06 9.17 -10.02
N PHE A 267 2.75 10.04 -9.06
CA PHE A 267 3.62 11.18 -8.74
C PHE A 267 5.02 10.72 -8.28
N GLN A 268 5.11 9.72 -7.41
CA GLN A 268 6.39 9.18 -6.94
C GLN A 268 7.20 8.53 -8.07
N ILE A 269 6.54 7.73 -8.90
CA ILE A 269 7.14 7.09 -10.09
C ILE A 269 7.70 8.15 -11.03
N GLU A 270 6.97 9.25 -11.26
CA GLU A 270 7.48 10.36 -12.07
C GLU A 270 8.78 10.94 -11.49
N GLN A 271 8.87 11.13 -10.16
CA GLN A 271 10.11 11.60 -9.52
C GLN A 271 11.24 10.58 -9.66
N TYR A 272 10.95 9.29 -9.53
CA TYR A 272 11.94 8.24 -9.67
C TYR A 272 12.48 8.12 -11.10
N CYS A 273 11.59 8.17 -12.10
CA CYS A 273 11.97 8.19 -13.50
C CYS A 273 12.79 9.43 -13.85
N LYS A 274 12.41 10.63 -13.36
CA LYS A 274 13.19 11.87 -13.60
C LYS A 274 14.59 11.82 -13.02
N ARG A 275 14.78 11.13 -11.90
CA ARG A 275 16.09 10.97 -11.24
C ARG A 275 16.90 9.79 -11.78
N SER A 276 16.29 8.94 -12.60
CA SER A 276 16.94 7.77 -13.16
C SER A 276 17.47 8.09 -14.55
N HIS A 277 18.74 7.81 -14.75
CA HIS A 277 19.41 8.00 -16.05
C HIS A 277 19.64 6.67 -16.76
N ASP A 278 18.99 5.60 -16.29
CA ASP A 278 19.03 4.28 -16.92
C ASP A 278 18.05 4.26 -18.10
N GLU A 279 18.51 4.74 -19.24
CA GLU A 279 17.72 4.81 -20.48
C GLU A 279 17.36 3.42 -21.02
N LYS A 280 18.04 2.35 -20.54
CA LYS A 280 17.74 0.95 -20.89
C LYS A 280 16.69 0.33 -19.97
N LEU A 281 16.28 1.00 -18.90
CA LEU A 281 15.36 0.45 -17.91
C LEU A 281 14.07 -0.06 -18.54
N CYS A 282 13.48 0.68 -19.49
CA CYS A 282 12.28 0.24 -20.19
C CYS A 282 12.49 -1.11 -20.90
N GLY A 283 13.54 -1.22 -21.73
CA GLY A 283 13.87 -2.46 -22.44
C GLY A 283 14.17 -3.62 -21.49
N LYS A 284 14.89 -3.35 -20.38
CA LYS A 284 15.15 -4.34 -19.33
C LYS A 284 13.86 -4.81 -18.65
N LEU A 285 12.94 -3.91 -18.33
CA LEU A 285 11.66 -4.29 -17.73
C LEU A 285 10.84 -5.18 -18.65
N ILE A 286 10.76 -4.83 -19.92
CA ILE A 286 9.91 -5.55 -20.88
C ILE A 286 10.49 -6.93 -21.21
N ASN A 287 11.80 -7.05 -21.39
CA ASN A 287 12.44 -8.28 -21.89
C ASN A 287 13.05 -9.15 -20.78
N ASN A 288 13.60 -8.54 -19.75
CA ASN A 288 14.44 -9.22 -18.76
C ASN A 288 13.73 -9.45 -17.43
N LEU A 289 12.62 -8.76 -17.15
CA LEU A 289 11.80 -9.01 -15.96
C LEU A 289 10.90 -10.22 -16.18
N ILE A 290 11.13 -11.28 -15.42
CA ILE A 290 10.50 -12.59 -15.58
C ILE A 290 9.58 -12.92 -14.39
N PHE A 291 8.47 -13.58 -14.66
CA PHE A 291 7.52 -14.10 -13.68
C PHE A 291 7.28 -15.59 -13.91
N SER A 292 7.03 -16.32 -12.82
CA SER A 292 6.34 -17.60 -12.90
C SER A 292 4.83 -17.33 -12.99
N VAL A 293 4.18 -17.74 -14.06
CA VAL A 293 2.76 -17.47 -14.32
C VAL A 293 1.97 -18.77 -14.19
N LEU A 294 1.12 -18.86 -13.16
CA LEU A 294 0.22 -19.99 -12.98
C LEU A 294 -1.11 -19.67 -13.66
N ILE A 295 -1.53 -20.49 -14.63
CA ILE A 295 -2.77 -20.31 -15.39
C ILE A 295 -3.76 -21.39 -14.97
N LEU A 296 -4.93 -20.96 -14.50
CA LEU A 296 -6.04 -21.79 -14.07
C LEU A 296 -7.16 -21.76 -15.11
N THR A 297 -7.81 -22.89 -15.36
CA THR A 297 -9.00 -22.94 -16.24
C THR A 297 -10.28 -22.57 -15.49
N ASP A 298 -11.28 -22.08 -16.22
CA ASP A 298 -12.58 -21.59 -15.74
C ASP A 298 -13.40 -22.58 -14.87
N SER A 299 -12.96 -23.84 -14.73
CA SER A 299 -13.71 -24.88 -14.01
C SER A 299 -13.57 -24.84 -12.48
N ARG A 300 -12.68 -24.01 -11.89
CA ARG A 300 -12.31 -24.10 -10.46
C ARG A 300 -12.03 -22.75 -9.78
N LEU A 301 -13.06 -21.91 -9.58
CA LEU A 301 -12.98 -20.70 -8.72
C LEU A 301 -12.43 -21.01 -7.32
N ASP A 302 -12.69 -22.21 -6.78
CA ASP A 302 -12.16 -22.66 -5.49
C ASP A 302 -10.64 -22.83 -5.44
N LEU A 303 -10.05 -23.29 -6.55
CA LEU A 303 -8.61 -23.47 -6.63
C LEU A 303 -7.92 -22.12 -6.74
N ALA A 304 -8.46 -21.22 -7.57
CA ALA A 304 -8.01 -19.82 -7.67
C ALA A 304 -8.05 -19.13 -6.30
N TYR A 305 -9.12 -19.33 -5.53
CA TYR A 305 -9.17 -18.83 -4.16
C TYR A 305 -8.10 -19.46 -3.26
N THR A 306 -7.93 -20.79 -3.31
CA THR A 306 -6.97 -21.48 -2.43
C THR A 306 -5.57 -20.92 -2.62
N PHE A 307 -5.22 -20.62 -3.88
CA PHE A 307 -4.00 -19.90 -4.19
C PHE A 307 -4.01 -18.45 -3.67
N PHE A 308 -5.10 -17.69 -3.90
CA PHE A 308 -5.23 -16.32 -3.39
C PHE A 308 -5.05 -16.22 -1.86
N SER A 309 -5.60 -17.17 -1.09
CA SER A 309 -5.49 -17.16 0.37
C SER A 309 -4.11 -17.56 0.90
N ASN A 310 -3.36 -18.40 0.15
CA ASN A 310 -2.13 -19.02 0.63
C ASN A 310 -0.85 -18.37 0.06
N GLU A 311 -0.87 -17.85 -1.16
CA GLU A 311 0.33 -17.40 -1.89
C GLU A 311 0.71 -15.94 -1.66
N ASN A 312 -0.08 -15.15 -0.91
CA ASN A 312 0.24 -13.73 -0.63
C ASN A 312 1.39 -13.59 0.41
N SER A 313 2.55 -14.15 0.08
CA SER A 313 3.72 -14.32 0.93
C SER A 313 4.76 -13.20 0.79
N LYS A 314 4.68 -12.38 -0.28
CA LYS A 314 5.68 -11.34 -0.60
C LYS A 314 5.12 -9.93 -0.82
N GLY A 315 3.89 -9.66 -0.39
CA GLY A 315 3.20 -8.36 -0.53
C GLY A 315 2.52 -7.87 0.75
N VAL A 316 1.60 -6.90 0.61
CA VAL A 316 0.73 -6.49 1.72
C VAL A 316 -0.19 -7.67 2.05
N PRO A 317 -0.20 -8.20 3.30
CA PRO A 317 -1.03 -9.34 3.68
C PRO A 317 -2.51 -9.11 3.39
N LEU A 318 -3.28 -10.19 3.16
CA LEU A 318 -4.73 -10.09 3.08
C LEU A 318 -5.31 -9.89 4.48
N THR A 319 -6.31 -9.02 4.58
CA THR A 319 -7.09 -8.84 5.80
C THR A 319 -8.13 -9.95 5.96
N ASP A 320 -8.67 -10.10 7.16
CA ASP A 320 -9.85 -10.95 7.42
C ASP A 320 -10.98 -10.68 6.42
N TYR A 321 -11.21 -9.42 6.09
CA TYR A 321 -12.32 -8.97 5.23
C TYR A 321 -12.06 -9.21 3.75
N ASP A 322 -10.81 -9.18 3.30
CA ASP A 322 -10.45 -9.57 1.92
C ASP A 322 -10.75 -11.06 1.72
N LEU A 323 -10.37 -11.89 2.70
CA LEU A 323 -10.60 -13.32 2.67
C LEU A 323 -12.09 -13.65 2.81
N LEU A 324 -12.83 -12.99 3.70
CA LEU A 324 -14.27 -13.18 3.85
C LEU A 324 -15.02 -12.81 2.56
N LYS A 325 -14.69 -11.67 1.94
CA LYS A 325 -15.28 -11.28 0.65
C LYS A 325 -15.09 -12.37 -0.40
N ALA A 326 -13.85 -12.79 -0.60
CA ALA A 326 -13.51 -13.78 -1.60
C ALA A 326 -14.07 -15.18 -1.26
N HIS A 327 -14.20 -15.52 0.02
CA HIS A 327 -14.85 -16.76 0.47
C HIS A 327 -16.33 -16.76 0.13
N HIS A 328 -17.02 -15.68 0.47
CA HIS A 328 -18.48 -15.62 0.32
C HIS A 328 -18.93 -15.41 -1.12
N LEU A 329 -18.15 -14.72 -1.97
CA LEU A 329 -18.48 -14.57 -3.40
C LEU A 329 -18.51 -15.90 -4.17
N ARG A 330 -17.86 -16.97 -3.67
CA ARG A 330 -17.90 -18.29 -4.33
C ARG A 330 -19.26 -18.96 -4.31
N PHE A 331 -20.11 -18.56 -3.37
CA PHE A 331 -21.48 -19.06 -3.27
C PHE A 331 -22.45 -18.22 -4.12
N VAL A 332 -21.94 -17.26 -4.93
CA VAL A 332 -22.74 -16.40 -5.80
C VAL A 332 -22.46 -16.77 -7.26
N PHE A 333 -23.40 -17.47 -7.88
CA PHE A 333 -23.25 -17.97 -9.26
C PHE A 333 -23.58 -16.93 -10.33
N ASN A 334 -24.32 -15.86 -9.98
CA ASN A 334 -24.65 -14.80 -10.91
C ASN A 334 -23.55 -13.72 -10.89
N GLU A 335 -22.86 -13.55 -12.01
CA GLU A 335 -21.73 -12.62 -12.15
C GLU A 335 -22.09 -11.17 -11.82
N LYS A 336 -23.19 -10.64 -12.37
CA LYS A 336 -23.65 -9.27 -12.09
C LYS A 336 -23.97 -9.06 -10.60
N GLN A 337 -24.54 -10.08 -9.95
CA GLN A 337 -24.81 -10.04 -8.53
C GLN A 337 -23.51 -10.08 -7.71
N ALA A 338 -22.54 -10.91 -8.11
CA ALA A 338 -21.24 -11.00 -7.48
C ALA A 338 -20.49 -9.66 -7.57
N GLU A 339 -20.47 -9.01 -8.74
CA GLU A 339 -19.91 -7.67 -8.95
C GLU A 339 -20.57 -6.63 -8.03
N HIS A 340 -21.91 -6.62 -7.96
CA HIS A 340 -22.67 -5.70 -7.10
C HIS A 340 -22.31 -5.89 -5.61
N LEU A 341 -22.30 -7.13 -5.13
CA LEU A 341 -21.94 -7.45 -3.73
C LEU A 341 -20.48 -7.08 -3.44
N ALA A 342 -19.56 -7.39 -4.37
CA ALA A 342 -18.16 -7.04 -4.25
C ALA A 342 -17.96 -5.51 -4.17
N GLY A 343 -18.69 -4.75 -4.99
CA GLY A 343 -18.69 -3.29 -4.99
C GLY A 343 -19.20 -2.71 -3.66
N LYS A 344 -20.34 -3.21 -3.15
CA LYS A 344 -20.88 -2.83 -1.84
C LYS A 344 -19.91 -3.12 -0.70
N TRP A 345 -19.36 -4.33 -0.68
CA TRP A 345 -18.36 -4.72 0.33
C TRP A 345 -17.12 -3.84 0.28
N ASN A 346 -16.61 -3.54 -0.92
CA ASN A 346 -15.49 -2.62 -1.11
C ASN A 346 -15.82 -1.20 -0.61
N SER A 347 -17.06 -0.72 -0.78
CA SER A 347 -17.48 0.56 -0.20
C SER A 347 -17.46 0.50 1.32
N LEU A 348 -17.98 -0.58 1.91
CA LEU A 348 -18.03 -0.78 3.34
C LEU A 348 -16.64 -0.87 3.98
N THR A 349 -15.72 -1.65 3.38
CA THR A 349 -14.34 -1.77 3.87
C THR A 349 -13.51 -0.51 3.67
N ASN A 350 -13.78 0.30 2.64
CA ASN A 350 -13.04 1.54 2.44
C ASN A 350 -13.56 2.72 3.28
N GLN A 351 -14.88 2.87 3.39
CA GLN A 351 -15.50 4.05 4.02
C GLN A 351 -15.85 3.84 5.48
N LYS A 352 -16.23 2.61 5.85
CA LYS A 352 -16.72 2.25 7.18
C LYS A 352 -15.87 1.16 7.83
N TYR A 353 -14.56 1.11 7.54
CA TYR A 353 -13.66 0.05 8.07
C TYR A 353 -13.74 -0.06 9.59
N ARG A 354 -13.60 1.06 10.32
CA ARG A 354 -13.68 1.06 11.80
C ARG A 354 -14.99 0.44 12.28
N LEU A 355 -16.09 0.83 11.66
CA LEU A 355 -17.42 0.36 12.04
C LEU A 355 -17.59 -1.13 11.76
N LEU A 356 -17.19 -1.58 10.56
CA LEU A 356 -17.17 -3.00 10.18
C LEU A 356 -16.33 -3.81 11.16
N ASP A 357 -15.12 -3.33 11.47
CA ASP A 357 -14.17 -4.05 12.31
C ASP A 357 -14.61 -4.13 13.77
N THR A 358 -15.09 -3.01 14.31
CA THR A 358 -15.64 -2.96 15.67
C THR A 358 -16.87 -3.86 15.78
N THR A 359 -17.74 -3.88 14.77
CA THR A 359 -18.94 -4.73 14.75
C THR A 359 -18.57 -6.21 14.69
N LEU A 360 -17.88 -6.65 13.63
CA LEU A 360 -17.63 -8.08 13.40
C LEU A 360 -16.54 -8.62 14.31
N SER A 361 -15.34 -8.02 14.32
CA SER A 361 -14.14 -8.56 15.00
C SER A 361 -14.12 -8.34 16.50
N SER A 362 -14.87 -7.35 17.00
CA SER A 362 -14.96 -7.06 18.44
C SER A 362 -16.28 -7.54 19.01
N HIS A 363 -17.40 -6.88 18.72
CA HIS A 363 -18.63 -7.13 19.46
C HIS A 363 -19.34 -8.42 19.06
N LEU A 364 -19.68 -8.61 17.78
CA LEU A 364 -20.35 -9.83 17.33
C LEU A 364 -19.48 -11.07 17.59
N PHE A 365 -18.18 -10.99 17.31
CA PHE A 365 -17.26 -12.09 17.61
C PHE A 365 -17.34 -12.50 19.08
N ARG A 366 -17.26 -11.54 20.02
CA ARG A 366 -17.36 -11.83 21.46
C ARG A 366 -18.71 -12.40 21.84
N LEU A 367 -19.80 -11.76 21.40
CA LEU A 367 -21.16 -12.24 21.67
C LEU A 367 -21.35 -13.68 21.20
N ARG A 368 -20.86 -14.03 20.00
CA ARG A 368 -20.90 -15.41 19.46
C ARG A 368 -20.09 -16.41 20.27
N LYS A 369 -18.92 -16.00 20.78
CA LYS A 369 -18.08 -16.85 21.64
C LYS A 369 -18.73 -17.03 23.02
N TRP A 370 -19.24 -15.96 23.62
CA TRP A 370 -19.87 -15.97 24.93
C TRP A 370 -21.18 -16.75 24.95
N MET A 371 -22.02 -16.61 23.92
CA MET A 371 -23.24 -17.40 23.76
C MET A 371 -22.96 -18.91 23.76
N ARG A 372 -21.79 -19.32 23.27
CA ARG A 372 -21.35 -20.73 23.19
C ARG A 372 -20.37 -21.13 24.28
N LYS A 373 -20.11 -20.27 25.26
CA LYS A 373 -19.11 -20.47 26.33
C LYS A 373 -17.73 -20.88 25.81
N ARG A 374 -17.33 -20.39 24.62
CA ARG A 374 -16.04 -20.72 23.99
C ARG A 374 -14.98 -19.70 24.36
N ASP A 375 -13.81 -20.19 24.72
CA ASP A 375 -12.60 -19.38 24.82
C ASP A 375 -12.03 -19.06 23.44
N TYR A 376 -11.23 -18.00 23.38
CA TYR A 376 -10.53 -17.61 22.17
C TYR A 376 -9.25 -16.84 22.51
N ASP A 377 -8.26 -16.97 21.64
CA ASP A 377 -7.06 -16.15 21.69
C ASP A 377 -7.28 -14.85 20.90
N SER A 378 -7.16 -13.71 21.58
CA SER A 378 -7.29 -12.40 20.95
C SER A 378 -6.16 -12.07 19.96
N SER A 379 -5.03 -12.76 20.06
CA SER A 379 -3.86 -12.59 19.18
C SER A 379 -3.87 -13.53 17.97
N GLN A 380 -4.81 -14.48 17.91
CA GLN A 380 -4.94 -15.40 16.79
C GLN A 380 -5.19 -14.62 15.49
N LYS A 381 -4.30 -14.83 14.51
CA LYS A 381 -4.45 -14.28 13.16
C LYS A 381 -5.67 -14.92 12.49
N LEU A 382 -6.37 -14.13 11.69
CA LEU A 382 -7.50 -14.58 10.89
C LEU A 382 -8.73 -15.08 11.69
N ARG A 383 -8.83 -14.74 12.98
CA ARG A 383 -9.92 -15.21 13.86
C ARG A 383 -11.30 -14.81 13.37
N THR A 384 -11.43 -13.60 12.81
CA THR A 384 -12.70 -13.08 12.32
C THR A 384 -13.10 -13.81 11.05
N LYS A 385 -12.16 -14.04 10.14
CA LYS A 385 -12.39 -14.86 8.95
C LYS A 385 -12.87 -16.26 9.34
N GLU A 386 -12.27 -16.90 10.33
CA GLU A 386 -12.70 -18.23 10.79
C GLU A 386 -14.13 -18.22 11.36
N GLU A 387 -14.47 -17.26 12.21
CA GLU A 387 -15.77 -17.19 12.88
C GLU A 387 -16.93 -16.91 11.90
N PHE A 388 -16.67 -16.12 10.85
CA PHE A 388 -17.69 -15.68 9.88
C PHE A 388 -17.58 -16.36 8.51
N SER A 389 -16.76 -17.41 8.37
CA SER A 389 -16.77 -18.26 7.17
C SER A 389 -18.07 -19.05 7.07
N ALA A 390 -18.47 -19.38 5.84
CA ALA A 390 -19.66 -20.19 5.59
C ALA A 390 -19.56 -21.55 6.33
N ALA A 391 -20.64 -21.93 6.99
CA ALA A 391 -20.77 -23.23 7.66
C ALA A 391 -21.05 -24.34 6.65
N LEU A 392 -20.69 -25.57 7.02
CA LEU A 392 -21.05 -26.76 6.25
C LEU A 392 -22.57 -26.96 6.30
N ILE A 393 -23.17 -27.22 5.14
CA ILE A 393 -24.59 -27.55 4.98
C ILE A 393 -24.74 -28.97 4.41
N ILE A 394 -25.88 -29.60 4.69
CA ILE A 394 -26.29 -30.83 4.01
C ILE A 394 -27.02 -30.39 2.74
N PRO A 395 -26.50 -30.66 1.52
CA PRO A 395 -27.01 -30.08 0.27
C PRO A 395 -28.51 -30.34 0.03
N GLU A 396 -29.02 -31.47 0.50
CA GLU A 396 -30.40 -31.90 0.30
C GLU A 396 -31.40 -31.20 1.23
N ILE A 397 -30.91 -30.48 2.24
CA ILE A 397 -31.73 -29.79 3.25
C ILE A 397 -31.41 -28.29 3.17
N PRO A 398 -32.31 -27.47 2.60
CA PRO A 398 -32.08 -26.04 2.54
C PRO A 398 -32.07 -25.46 3.95
N PRO A 399 -31.21 -24.48 4.23
CA PRO A 399 -31.30 -23.75 5.48
C PRO A 399 -32.57 -22.90 5.50
N PHE A 400 -33.35 -22.99 6.56
CA PHE A 400 -34.57 -22.20 6.78
C PHE A 400 -34.28 -21.09 7.81
N GLY A 401 -34.78 -19.87 7.55
CA GLY A 401 -34.68 -18.75 8.49
C GLY A 401 -34.95 -17.41 7.80
N GLU A 402 -35.82 -16.59 8.39
CA GLU A 402 -36.23 -15.28 7.84
C GLU A 402 -35.63 -14.08 8.61
N GLN A 403 -34.89 -14.31 9.71
CA GLN A 403 -34.34 -13.26 10.57
C GLN A 403 -32.85 -13.46 10.83
N PHE A 404 -32.12 -12.34 10.94
CA PHE A 404 -30.69 -12.36 11.28
C PHE A 404 -30.50 -12.44 12.80
N GLU A 405 -29.93 -13.55 13.27
CA GLU A 405 -29.52 -13.70 14.67
C GLU A 405 -27.99 -13.58 14.74
N TYR A 406 -27.46 -12.79 15.69
CA TYR A 406 -26.01 -12.55 15.74
C TYR A 406 -25.18 -13.83 15.94
N TYR A 407 -25.79 -14.89 16.49
CA TYR A 407 -25.15 -16.18 16.71
C TYR A 407 -25.48 -17.22 15.64
N GLU A 408 -26.23 -16.90 14.58
CA GLU A 408 -26.57 -17.87 13.54
C GLU A 408 -25.33 -18.41 12.79
N LYS A 409 -25.50 -19.53 12.07
CA LYS A 409 -24.45 -20.01 11.16
C LYS A 409 -24.48 -19.19 9.87
N ILE A 410 -23.31 -18.85 9.34
CA ILE A 410 -23.23 -18.10 8.08
C ILE A 410 -23.43 -19.09 6.93
N HIS A 411 -24.38 -18.85 6.04
CA HIS A 411 -24.64 -19.76 4.91
C HIS A 411 -23.66 -19.60 3.75
N GLY A 412 -23.08 -18.41 3.61
CA GLY A 412 -22.30 -18.06 2.43
C GLY A 412 -23.06 -17.18 1.45
N GLY A 413 -22.37 -16.60 0.48
CA GLY A 413 -23.01 -15.86 -0.60
C GLY A 413 -23.66 -14.57 -0.13
N THR A 414 -24.83 -14.27 -0.70
CA THR A 414 -25.62 -13.08 -0.40
C THR A 414 -25.95 -12.93 1.09
N HIS A 415 -26.15 -14.05 1.80
CA HIS A 415 -26.48 -14.06 3.24
C HIS A 415 -25.42 -13.35 4.07
N PHE A 416 -24.12 -13.64 3.87
CA PHE A 416 -23.05 -13.00 4.63
C PHE A 416 -23.00 -11.48 4.41
N PHE A 417 -23.11 -11.04 3.16
CA PHE A 417 -23.07 -9.61 2.84
C PHE A 417 -24.24 -8.87 3.47
N ALA A 418 -25.44 -9.45 3.41
CA ALA A 418 -26.63 -8.89 4.05
C ALA A 418 -26.52 -8.90 5.58
N TYR A 419 -26.04 -10.00 6.17
CA TYR A 419 -25.76 -10.14 7.60
C TYR A 419 -24.81 -9.02 8.08
N ALA A 420 -23.68 -8.85 7.40
CA ALA A 420 -22.69 -7.85 7.78
C ALA A 420 -23.24 -6.42 7.63
N GLU A 421 -23.88 -6.09 6.50
CA GLU A 421 -24.52 -4.78 6.31
C GLU A 421 -25.56 -4.50 7.41
N HIS A 422 -26.38 -5.49 7.75
CA HIS A 422 -27.42 -5.38 8.78
C HIS A 422 -26.85 -5.04 10.15
N PHE A 423 -25.91 -5.84 10.65
CA PHE A 423 -25.35 -5.63 11.99
C PHE A 423 -24.44 -4.41 12.07
N VAL A 424 -23.74 -4.06 10.99
CA VAL A 424 -22.98 -2.81 10.93
C VAL A 424 -23.92 -1.62 11.02
N GLY A 425 -25.07 -1.65 10.33
CA GLY A 425 -26.09 -0.60 10.44
C GLY A 425 -26.73 -0.52 11.84
N LEU A 426 -26.90 -1.65 12.53
CA LEU A 426 -27.35 -1.67 13.94
C LEU A 426 -26.30 -1.05 14.87
N PHE A 427 -25.03 -1.41 14.70
CA PHE A 427 -23.95 -0.85 15.51
C PHE A 427 -23.75 0.65 15.28
N ASP A 428 -23.92 1.12 14.03
CA ASP A 428 -23.93 2.56 13.68
C ASP A 428 -24.96 3.32 14.52
N ARG A 429 -26.18 2.77 14.70
CA ARG A 429 -27.20 3.40 15.56
C ARG A 429 -26.88 3.30 17.04
N PHE A 430 -26.39 2.13 17.47
CA PHE A 430 -26.05 1.86 18.86
C PHE A 430 -24.94 2.78 19.37
N GLU A 431 -23.88 3.01 18.58
CA GLU A 431 -22.71 3.74 19.08
C GLU A 431 -22.95 5.24 19.34
N HIS A 432 -24.06 5.78 18.81
CA HIS A 432 -24.51 7.16 19.01
C HIS A 432 -25.64 7.28 20.06
N ALA A 433 -26.02 6.19 20.73
CA ALA A 433 -27.00 6.26 21.80
C ALA A 433 -26.37 6.90 23.06
N ASN A 434 -27.09 7.81 23.73
CA ASN A 434 -26.55 8.57 24.85
C ASN A 434 -25.94 7.69 25.97
N PRO A 435 -26.56 6.57 26.40
CA PRO A 435 -25.94 5.69 27.39
C PRO A 435 -24.58 5.14 26.96
N VAL A 436 -24.39 4.88 25.66
CA VAL A 436 -23.13 4.34 25.11
C VAL A 436 -22.05 5.41 25.06
N GLU A 437 -22.40 6.62 24.64
CA GLU A 437 -21.47 7.76 24.66
C GLU A 437 -21.06 8.13 26.08
N ALA A 438 -22.00 8.14 27.03
CA ALA A 438 -21.74 8.37 28.44
C ALA A 438 -20.79 7.30 29.02
N LEU A 439 -21.05 6.01 28.77
CA LEU A 439 -20.16 4.90 29.17
C LEU A 439 -18.73 5.13 28.70
N ARG A 440 -18.54 5.43 27.40
CA ARG A 440 -17.22 5.68 26.82
C ARG A 440 -16.55 6.89 27.46
N ARG A 441 -17.30 7.96 27.73
CA ARG A 441 -16.76 9.21 28.28
C ARG A 441 -16.25 9.05 29.71
N HIS A 442 -17.01 8.37 30.55
CA HIS A 442 -16.70 8.21 31.98
C HIS A 442 -15.68 7.12 32.28
N LEU A 443 -15.65 6.05 31.48
CA LEU A 443 -14.73 4.92 31.69
C LEU A 443 -13.52 4.92 30.74
N LYS A 444 -13.25 5.99 29.98
CA LYS A 444 -12.08 6.03 29.06
C LYS A 444 -10.72 5.97 29.74
N TRP A 445 -10.62 6.41 31.00
CA TRP A 445 -9.34 6.57 31.69
C TRP A 445 -8.92 5.35 32.52
N GLU A 446 -7.64 5.31 32.85
CA GLU A 446 -7.02 4.21 33.60
C GLU A 446 -7.30 2.84 32.95
N SER A 447 -7.32 1.79 33.77
CA SER A 447 -7.70 0.45 33.33
C SER A 447 -9.22 0.27 33.14
N HIS A 448 -10.03 1.30 33.37
CA HIS A 448 -11.50 1.21 33.30
C HIS A 448 -12.00 1.00 31.87
N SER A 449 -11.25 1.50 30.88
CA SER A 449 -11.53 1.31 29.46
C SER A 449 -11.66 -0.17 29.07
N ARG A 450 -10.93 -1.07 29.76
CA ARG A 450 -11.02 -2.52 29.55
C ARG A 450 -12.36 -3.11 30.00
N TYR A 451 -12.99 -2.51 31.02
CA TYR A 451 -14.33 -2.88 31.47
C TYR A 451 -15.40 -2.24 30.57
N ALA A 452 -15.22 -0.98 30.17
CA ALA A 452 -16.11 -0.31 29.24
C ALA A 452 -16.29 -1.11 27.94
N ASP A 453 -15.19 -1.60 27.36
CA ASP A 453 -15.19 -2.43 26.14
C ASP A 453 -16.03 -3.72 26.27
N VAL A 454 -16.02 -4.34 27.46
CA VAL A 454 -16.82 -5.54 27.75
C VAL A 454 -18.29 -5.20 28.02
N ILE A 455 -18.54 -4.16 28.82
CA ILE A 455 -19.90 -3.65 29.11
C ILE A 455 -20.58 -3.24 27.81
N GLU A 456 -19.90 -2.49 26.96
CA GLU A 456 -20.41 -2.05 25.66
C GLU A 456 -20.77 -3.24 24.76
N THR A 457 -19.96 -4.31 24.78
CA THR A 457 -20.26 -5.52 24.01
C THR A 457 -21.55 -6.20 24.49
N LEU A 458 -21.73 -6.35 25.80
CA LEU A 458 -22.94 -6.95 26.38
C LEU A 458 -24.17 -6.07 26.15
N LEU A 459 -24.00 -4.76 26.30
CA LEU A 459 -25.05 -3.78 26.04
C LEU A 459 -25.44 -3.75 24.56
N PHE A 460 -24.48 -3.95 23.64
CA PHE A 460 -24.81 -4.14 22.24
C PHE A 460 -25.65 -5.41 22.03
N GLY A 461 -25.33 -6.51 22.71
CA GLY A 461 -26.16 -7.72 22.71
C GLY A 461 -27.61 -7.44 23.14
N TYR A 462 -27.80 -6.64 24.18
CA TYR A 462 -29.12 -6.18 24.60
C TYR A 462 -29.81 -5.35 23.51
N PHE A 463 -29.10 -4.38 22.93
CA PHE A 463 -29.61 -3.53 21.87
C PHE A 463 -30.00 -4.31 20.61
N LEU A 464 -29.27 -5.37 20.25
CA LEU A 464 -29.61 -6.22 19.12
C LEU A 464 -30.99 -6.87 19.28
N LYS A 465 -31.41 -7.16 20.51
CA LYS A 465 -32.69 -7.82 20.79
C LYS A 465 -33.82 -6.84 21.08
N PHE A 466 -33.57 -5.81 21.90
CA PHE A 466 -34.62 -4.92 22.41
C PHE A 466 -34.53 -3.49 21.86
N GLY A 467 -33.53 -3.18 21.04
CA GLY A 467 -33.27 -1.82 20.55
C GLY A 467 -32.89 -0.88 21.70
N ALA A 468 -33.35 0.38 21.60
CA ALA A 468 -33.03 1.41 22.59
C ALA A 468 -33.96 1.42 23.81
N GLN A 469 -34.94 0.50 23.89
CA GLN A 469 -35.87 0.45 25.02
C GLN A 469 -35.13 0.12 26.31
N TYR A 470 -35.29 0.94 27.35
CA TYR A 470 -34.64 0.77 28.66
C TYR A 470 -33.11 0.60 28.58
N LEU A 471 -32.45 1.25 27.61
CA LEU A 471 -31.02 1.06 27.37
C LEU A 471 -30.15 1.60 28.51
N ALA A 472 -30.57 2.70 29.16
CA ALA A 472 -29.88 3.27 30.32
C ALA A 472 -29.96 2.31 31.52
N GLU A 473 -31.15 1.74 31.78
CA GLU A 473 -31.36 0.74 32.84
C GLU A 473 -30.62 -0.57 32.55
N ALA A 474 -30.56 -0.99 31.29
CA ALA A 474 -29.76 -2.14 30.87
C ALA A 474 -28.27 -1.89 31.10
N LEU A 475 -27.78 -0.69 30.77
CA LEU A 475 -26.41 -0.28 31.08
C LEU A 475 -26.14 -0.31 32.59
N PHE A 476 -27.07 0.18 33.41
CA PHE A 476 -26.98 0.12 34.87
C PHE A 476 -26.79 -1.32 35.37
N CYS A 477 -27.65 -2.23 34.93
CA CYS A 477 -27.59 -3.63 35.35
C CYS A 477 -26.31 -4.32 34.88
N ILE A 478 -25.94 -4.16 33.59
CA ILE A 478 -24.75 -4.80 33.01
C ILE A 478 -23.47 -4.25 33.63
N ALA A 479 -23.36 -2.93 33.79
CA ALA A 479 -22.17 -2.31 34.36
C ALA A 479 -22.01 -2.69 35.83
N GLY A 480 -23.08 -2.66 36.62
CA GLY A 480 -23.06 -3.12 38.02
C GLY A 480 -22.66 -4.59 38.14
N TYR A 481 -23.19 -5.46 37.28
CA TYR A 481 -22.80 -6.87 37.27
C TYR A 481 -21.31 -7.05 36.97
N ILE A 482 -20.79 -6.37 35.95
CA ILE A 482 -19.39 -6.46 35.54
C ILE A 482 -18.45 -5.77 36.55
N ALA A 483 -18.93 -4.77 37.28
CA ALA A 483 -18.19 -4.09 38.33
C ALA A 483 -17.80 -5.02 39.49
N GLN A 484 -18.58 -6.07 39.76
CA GLN A 484 -18.25 -7.07 40.79
C GLN A 484 -16.84 -7.67 40.61
N HIS A 485 -16.45 -7.96 39.35
CA HIS A 485 -15.09 -8.42 39.05
C HIS A 485 -14.06 -7.34 39.36
N ARG A 486 -14.38 -6.07 39.09
CA ARG A 486 -13.47 -4.97 39.38
C ARG A 486 -13.26 -4.80 40.88
N TYR A 487 -14.31 -4.83 41.67
CA TYR A 487 -14.23 -4.66 43.12
C TYR A 487 -13.44 -5.76 43.83
N THR A 488 -13.37 -6.94 43.22
CA THR A 488 -12.64 -8.09 43.77
C THR A 488 -11.25 -8.29 43.16
N SER A 489 -10.89 -7.55 42.10
CA SER A 489 -9.66 -7.77 41.34
C SER A 489 -8.75 -6.53 41.26
N ARG A 490 -7.60 -6.60 41.94
CA ARG A 490 -6.55 -5.56 41.92
C ARG A 490 -5.98 -5.25 40.53
N ARG A 491 -5.98 -6.23 39.61
CA ARG A 491 -5.45 -6.07 38.24
C ARG A 491 -6.55 -6.27 37.21
N ALA A 492 -6.69 -5.30 36.29
CA ALA A 492 -7.62 -5.35 35.17
C ALA A 492 -7.04 -6.12 33.97
N LEU A 493 -6.83 -7.43 34.10
CA LEU A 493 -6.33 -8.25 32.99
C LEU A 493 -7.45 -8.51 31.97
N SER A 494 -7.28 -8.06 30.72
CA SER A 494 -8.36 -8.09 29.72
C SER A 494 -8.93 -9.49 29.48
N TYR A 495 -8.10 -10.54 29.51
CA TYR A 495 -8.58 -11.91 29.34
C TYR A 495 -9.44 -12.39 30.52
N LYS A 496 -9.12 -12.00 31.77
CA LYS A 496 -9.93 -12.33 32.95
C LYS A 496 -11.27 -11.60 32.96
N ILE A 497 -11.30 -10.33 32.53
CA ILE A 497 -12.55 -9.57 32.41
C ILE A 497 -13.46 -10.23 31.37
N ARG A 498 -12.91 -10.65 30.22
CA ARG A 498 -13.67 -11.38 29.19
C ARG A 498 -14.13 -12.76 29.65
N GLU A 499 -13.31 -13.47 30.42
CA GLU A 499 -13.68 -14.75 31.02
C GLU A 499 -14.83 -14.57 32.01
N PHE A 500 -14.78 -13.53 32.84
CA PHE A 500 -15.86 -13.16 33.75
C PHE A 500 -17.16 -12.85 32.99
N ALA A 501 -17.10 -12.05 31.92
CA ALA A 501 -18.27 -11.75 31.08
C ALA A 501 -18.82 -12.98 30.33
N LYS A 502 -17.94 -13.90 29.89
CA LYS A 502 -18.36 -15.20 29.34
C LYS A 502 -19.13 -16.02 30.39
N ASN A 503 -18.64 -16.01 31.62
CA ASN A 503 -19.18 -16.82 32.72
C ASN A 503 -20.39 -16.17 33.41
N SER A 504 -20.63 -14.86 33.24
CA SER A 504 -21.76 -14.15 33.85
C SER A 504 -23.13 -14.51 33.30
N GLU A 505 -23.20 -15.19 32.15
CA GLU A 505 -24.45 -15.61 31.50
C GLU A 505 -25.35 -14.48 31.00
N ILE A 506 -24.94 -13.22 31.13
CA ILE A 506 -25.69 -12.05 30.66
C ILE A 506 -26.17 -12.20 29.21
N VAL A 507 -25.32 -12.73 28.32
CA VAL A 507 -25.70 -12.98 26.92
C VAL A 507 -26.87 -13.97 26.80
N MET A 508 -26.89 -15.01 27.65
CA MET A 508 -27.98 -15.98 27.70
C MET A 508 -29.24 -15.40 28.35
N MET A 509 -29.09 -14.57 29.40
CA MET A 509 -30.21 -13.83 30.01
C MET A 509 -30.90 -12.95 28.97
N ILE A 510 -30.12 -12.21 28.17
CA ILE A 510 -30.64 -11.41 27.06
C ILE A 510 -31.39 -12.31 26.08
N ASP A 511 -30.77 -13.40 25.62
CA ASP A 511 -31.34 -14.32 24.62
C ASP A 511 -32.65 -15.00 25.08
N GLN A 512 -32.78 -15.32 26.37
CA GLN A 512 -33.98 -15.97 26.92
C GLN A 512 -35.08 -14.99 27.32
N ALA A 513 -34.75 -13.74 27.65
CA ALA A 513 -35.72 -12.76 28.10
C ALA A 513 -36.75 -12.42 27.01
N SER A 514 -38.05 -12.55 27.30
CA SER A 514 -39.11 -12.20 26.35
C SER A 514 -39.40 -10.69 26.28
N SER A 515 -38.87 -9.91 27.23
CA SER A 515 -38.99 -8.45 27.30
C SER A 515 -37.82 -7.83 28.07
N PRO A 516 -37.56 -6.51 27.94
CA PRO A 516 -36.59 -5.78 28.75
C PRO A 516 -36.68 -6.07 30.25
N THR A 517 -37.89 -6.05 30.82
CA THR A 517 -38.12 -6.20 32.27
C THR A 517 -37.59 -7.53 32.81
N PHE A 518 -37.76 -8.64 32.09
CA PHE A 518 -37.25 -9.94 32.53
C PHE A 518 -35.72 -9.95 32.58
N PHE A 519 -35.07 -9.36 31.57
CA PHE A 519 -33.62 -9.23 31.57
C PHE A 519 -33.13 -8.34 32.72
N LEU A 520 -33.74 -7.16 32.91
CA LEU A 520 -33.33 -6.22 33.95
C LEU A 520 -33.43 -6.85 35.35
N ALA A 521 -34.56 -7.51 35.65
CA ALA A 521 -34.76 -8.17 36.94
C ALA A 521 -33.75 -9.30 37.19
N GLU A 522 -33.51 -10.15 36.18
CA GLU A 522 -32.55 -11.27 36.31
C GLU A 522 -31.11 -10.77 36.46
N CYS A 523 -30.69 -9.80 35.62
CA CYS A 523 -29.34 -9.24 35.67
C CYS A 523 -29.10 -8.51 37.00
N LEU A 524 -30.07 -7.73 37.49
CA LEU A 524 -30.00 -7.02 38.77
C LEU A 524 -29.88 -7.99 39.95
N ALA A 525 -30.66 -9.07 39.96
CA ALA A 525 -30.60 -10.10 41.02
C ALA A 525 -29.24 -10.80 41.12
N GLY A 526 -28.44 -10.78 40.05
CA GLY A 526 -27.10 -11.33 40.03
C GLY A 526 -26.00 -10.40 40.58
N ILE A 527 -26.34 -9.15 40.92
CA ILE A 527 -25.41 -8.20 41.54
C ILE A 527 -25.38 -8.44 43.05
N LYS A 528 -24.24 -8.91 43.56
CA LYS A 528 -24.05 -9.34 44.95
C LYS A 528 -23.04 -8.51 45.73
N ILE A 529 -22.25 -7.69 45.03
CA ILE A 529 -21.17 -6.88 45.63
C ILE A 529 -21.47 -5.41 45.32
N SER A 530 -21.65 -4.62 46.38
CA SER A 530 -21.82 -3.17 46.30
C SER A 530 -20.46 -2.48 46.26
N GLY A 531 -20.38 -1.37 45.51
CA GLY A 531 -19.22 -0.49 45.56
C GLY A 531 -19.17 0.40 46.80
N LYS A 532 -20.29 0.53 47.54
CA LYS A 532 -20.33 1.27 48.81
C LYS A 532 -19.47 0.64 49.91
N ASP A 533 -19.27 -0.68 49.84
CA ASP A 533 -18.50 -1.45 50.82
C ASP A 533 -16.98 -1.36 50.60
N ILE A 534 -16.51 -0.54 49.65
CA ILE A 534 -15.07 -0.39 49.34
C ILE A 534 -14.44 0.62 50.29
N ASP A 535 -13.80 0.11 51.35
CA ASP A 535 -13.15 0.94 52.38
C ASP A 535 -11.77 1.50 51.95
N GLU A 536 -11.05 0.79 51.08
CA GLU A 536 -9.67 1.15 50.71
C GLU A 536 -9.62 2.17 49.56
N GLN A 537 -8.79 3.21 49.72
CA GLN A 537 -8.48 4.14 48.62
C GLN A 537 -7.71 3.38 47.52
N GLY A 538 -8.43 3.01 46.46
CA GLY A 538 -7.93 2.12 45.42
C GLY A 538 -8.47 2.43 44.03
N ILE A 539 -8.05 1.61 43.07
CA ILE A 539 -8.50 1.70 41.68
C ILE A 539 -9.90 1.09 41.49
N GLU A 540 -10.39 0.41 42.51
CA GLU A 540 -11.73 -0.13 42.69
C GLU A 540 -12.70 1.00 43.09
N LEU A 541 -12.35 1.79 44.11
CA LEU A 541 -13.12 2.96 44.55
C LEU A 541 -13.21 4.02 43.44
N ARG A 542 -12.10 4.29 42.73
CA ARG A 542 -12.13 5.19 41.57
C ARG A 542 -13.06 4.70 40.46
N PHE A 543 -13.10 3.38 40.22
CA PHE A 543 -14.03 2.80 39.25
C PHE A 543 -15.48 2.99 39.70
N TYR A 544 -15.77 2.75 40.98
CA TYR A 544 -17.08 3.01 41.56
C TYR A 544 -17.50 4.48 41.40
N HIS A 545 -16.63 5.45 41.71
CA HIS A 545 -16.91 6.87 41.47
C HIS A 545 -17.14 7.20 39.99
N ARG A 546 -16.45 6.53 39.05
CA ARG A 546 -16.73 6.71 37.62
C ARG A 546 -18.10 6.16 37.22
N LEU A 547 -18.56 5.07 37.83
CA LEU A 547 -19.93 4.58 37.62
C LEU A 547 -20.97 5.49 38.27
N GLN A 548 -20.67 6.06 39.44
CA GLN A 548 -21.51 7.07 40.09
C GLN A 548 -21.71 8.29 39.18
N ASP A 549 -20.61 8.85 38.64
CA ASP A 549 -20.68 9.99 37.71
C ASP A 549 -21.45 9.64 36.42
N LEU A 550 -21.25 8.42 35.90
CA LEU A 550 -21.97 7.92 34.72
C LEU A 550 -23.48 7.88 34.97
N PHE A 551 -23.93 7.30 36.08
CA PHE A 551 -25.36 7.16 36.35
C PHE A 551 -26.00 8.44 36.87
N LEU A 552 -25.23 9.34 37.49
CA LEU A 552 -25.69 10.69 37.77
C LEU A 552 -26.04 11.44 36.48
N GLU A 553 -25.23 11.30 35.43
CA GLU A 553 -25.54 11.88 34.10
C GLU A 553 -26.80 11.27 33.48
N LEU A 554 -27.00 9.96 33.62
CA LEU A 554 -28.12 9.24 33.01
C LEU A 554 -29.38 9.17 33.88
N ASN A 555 -29.39 9.81 35.05
CA ASN A 555 -30.47 9.66 36.04
C ASN A 555 -31.86 10.04 35.48
N GLU A 556 -31.93 11.08 34.63
CA GLU A 556 -33.19 11.50 33.99
C GLU A 556 -33.70 10.53 32.93
N GLU A 557 -32.87 9.58 32.46
CA GLU A 557 -33.29 8.53 31.51
C GLU A 557 -33.87 7.30 32.20
N PHE A 558 -33.73 7.14 33.51
CA PHE A 558 -34.32 6.03 34.22
C PHE A 558 -35.84 6.21 34.34
N THR A 559 -36.57 5.21 33.86
CA THR A 559 -38.03 5.19 33.83
C THR A 559 -38.63 4.13 34.74
N ASP A 560 -37.86 3.09 35.09
CA ASP A 560 -38.31 2.02 35.98
C ASP A 560 -38.07 2.37 37.46
N SER A 561 -39.13 2.28 38.27
CA SER A 561 -39.07 2.65 39.69
C SER A 561 -38.15 1.76 40.52
N THR A 562 -38.04 0.47 40.18
CA THR A 562 -37.16 -0.47 40.89
C THR A 562 -35.70 -0.14 40.59
N ILE A 563 -35.37 0.15 39.33
CA ILE A 563 -34.02 0.59 38.97
C ILE A 563 -33.66 1.91 39.65
N ILE A 564 -34.59 2.88 39.71
CA ILE A 564 -34.38 4.15 40.41
C ILE A 564 -34.11 3.93 41.90
N GLU A 565 -34.88 3.04 42.56
CA GLU A 565 -34.64 2.68 43.97
C GLU A 565 -33.26 2.05 44.16
N HIS A 566 -32.87 1.10 43.31
CA HIS A 566 -31.55 0.48 43.35
C HIS A 566 -30.42 1.48 43.07
N TYR A 567 -30.60 2.40 42.12
CA TYR A 567 -29.67 3.50 41.87
C TYR A 567 -29.52 4.39 43.11
N ASN A 568 -30.62 4.78 43.75
CA ASN A 568 -30.57 5.60 44.95
C ASN A 568 -29.90 4.86 46.11
N ASN A 569 -30.09 3.55 46.22
CA ASN A 569 -29.45 2.74 47.25
C ASN A 569 -27.97 2.48 46.97
N GLU A 570 -27.52 2.48 45.71
CA GLU A 570 -26.14 2.13 45.31
C GLU A 570 -25.26 3.35 44.99
N TYR A 571 -25.79 4.45 44.46
CA TYR A 571 -25.00 5.58 43.96
C TYR A 571 -25.46 6.96 44.43
N ALA A 572 -26.70 7.10 44.93
CA ALA A 572 -27.10 8.27 45.72
C ALA A 572 -26.73 8.08 47.20
#